data_AF-A0A0M4FRT7-F1
#
_entry.id   AF-A0A0M4FRT7-F1
#
_cell.length_a   1.000
_cell.length_b   1.000
_cell.length_c   1.000
_cell.angle_alpha   90.00
_cell.angle_beta   90.00
_cell.angle_gamma   90.00
#
_symmetry.space_group_name_H-M   'P 1'
#
loop_
_entity.id
_entity.type
_entity.pdbx_description
1 polymer ?
#
loop_
_entity_poly.entity_id
_entity_poly.type
_entity_poly.pdbx_seq_one_letter_code
_entity_poly.pdbx_strand_id
1 'polypeptide(L)'
;MDIERINDNTFKVYISYIDIEERGFSRDEIWFNKDKSEQLFWEMMDEVHDDDHFDDLDGPLWIQVHAMEKGLEVIVTRTEMTKGNDRSESSFELEDQSGKIFKNGVSSSIGPHEFEDFPNYMDDLEELPSDYTFVFENFDDLLPLAKKMDKKITQSSLYYYEDKYYLNVHFNFDMNELVSILDTLSVISEFANKTNKTIHIIQEYGKEIIANDAFQELNKHF
;
A
#
# COMPACT_ATOMS: atom_id res chain seq x y z
N MET A 1 18.95 15.21 -9.97
CA MET A 1 19.42 13.84 -9.64
C MET A 1 20.90 13.82 -9.29
N ASP A 2 21.27 13.07 -8.25
CA ASP A 2 22.67 12.87 -7.82
C ASP A 2 22.98 11.37 -7.75
N ILE A 3 24.02 10.92 -8.45
CA ILE A 3 24.47 9.51 -8.46
C ILE A 3 25.77 9.39 -7.66
N GLU A 4 25.81 8.45 -6.73
CA GLU A 4 26.98 8.10 -5.92
C GLU A 4 27.36 6.63 -6.14
N ARG A 5 28.59 6.39 -6.60
CA ARG A 5 29.12 5.03 -6.74
C ARG A 5 29.57 4.51 -5.38
N ILE A 6 28.93 3.44 -4.91
CA ILE A 6 29.32 2.77 -3.65
C ILE A 6 30.44 1.76 -3.90
N ASN A 7 30.35 0.97 -4.97
CA ASN A 7 31.40 0.03 -5.40
C ASN A 7 31.22 -0.34 -6.90
N ASP A 8 31.95 -1.35 -7.39
CA ASP A 8 31.90 -1.80 -8.79
C ASP A 8 30.56 -2.47 -9.17
N ASN A 9 29.79 -2.90 -8.19
CA ASN A 9 28.55 -3.64 -8.35
C ASN A 9 27.34 -2.92 -7.76
N THR A 10 27.54 -1.82 -7.04
CA THR A 10 26.50 -1.10 -6.31
C THR A 10 26.65 0.39 -6.53
N PHE A 11 25.57 1.02 -6.93
CA PHE A 11 25.46 2.47 -6.96
C PHE A 11 24.23 2.91 -6.18
N LYS A 12 24.32 4.13 -5.64
CA LYS A 12 23.25 4.80 -4.94
C LYS A 12 22.83 6.01 -5.78
N VAL A 13 21.54 6.24 -5.89
CA VAL A 13 21.00 7.42 -6.54
C VAL A 13 20.05 8.14 -5.62
N TYR A 14 20.15 9.45 -5.64
CA TYR A 14 19.20 10.34 -5.01
C TYR A 14 18.37 11.06 -6.07
N ILE A 15 17.04 10.89 -6.00
CA ILE A 15 16.06 11.51 -6.89
C ILE A 15 15.18 12.43 -6.07
N SER A 16 15.10 13.72 -6.39
CA SER A 16 14.21 14.62 -5.66
C SER A 16 12.75 14.43 -6.09
N TYR A 17 11.79 14.87 -5.27
CA TYR A 17 10.38 14.84 -5.69
C TYR A 17 10.10 15.72 -6.92
N ILE A 18 10.84 16.83 -7.06
CA ILE A 18 10.74 17.71 -8.24
C ILE A 18 11.19 16.94 -9.49
N ASP A 19 12.32 16.21 -9.40
CA ASP A 19 12.85 15.39 -10.50
C ASP A 19 11.88 14.26 -10.92
N ILE A 20 11.12 13.71 -9.95
CA ILE A 20 10.10 12.67 -10.15
C ILE A 20 8.89 13.24 -10.89
N GLU A 21 8.40 14.40 -10.43
CA GLU A 21 7.26 15.09 -11.05
C GLU A 21 7.59 15.61 -12.45
N GLU A 22 8.81 16.10 -12.70
CA GLU A 22 9.26 16.54 -14.04
C GLU A 22 9.30 15.40 -15.06
N ARG A 23 9.54 14.17 -14.60
CA ARG A 23 9.47 12.95 -15.41
C ARG A 23 8.03 12.42 -15.56
N GLY A 24 7.05 13.09 -14.95
CA GLY A 24 5.63 12.74 -15.04
C GLY A 24 5.24 11.55 -14.16
N PHE A 25 6.01 11.27 -13.12
CA PHE A 25 5.69 10.26 -12.11
C PHE A 25 5.25 10.95 -10.82
N SER A 26 4.30 10.35 -10.13
CA SER A 26 3.98 10.69 -8.73
C SER A 26 4.76 9.81 -7.75
N ARG A 27 4.84 10.26 -6.50
CA ARG A 27 5.44 9.47 -5.42
C ARG A 27 4.74 8.10 -5.29
N ASP A 28 3.43 8.03 -5.39
CA ASP A 28 2.71 6.77 -5.22
C ASP A 28 2.93 5.81 -6.40
N GLU A 29 3.02 6.32 -7.64
CA GLU A 29 3.24 5.49 -8.83
C GLU A 29 4.56 4.70 -8.79
N ILE A 30 5.63 5.23 -8.19
CA ILE A 30 6.92 4.53 -8.16
C ILE A 30 6.90 3.31 -7.20
N TRP A 31 5.94 3.23 -6.27
CA TRP A 31 5.85 2.15 -5.27
C TRP A 31 4.75 1.17 -5.62
N PHE A 32 3.67 1.69 -6.22
CA PHE A 32 2.45 0.93 -6.45
C PHE A 32 2.24 0.58 -7.91
N ASN A 33 2.95 1.22 -8.84
CA ASN A 33 2.87 0.88 -10.25
C ASN A 33 4.19 0.26 -10.70
N LYS A 34 4.18 -1.07 -10.84
CA LYS A 34 5.35 -1.85 -11.28
C LYS A 34 5.90 -1.34 -12.60
N ASP A 35 5.06 -1.14 -13.61
CA ASP A 35 5.49 -0.68 -14.93
C ASP A 35 6.14 0.71 -14.88
N LYS A 36 5.57 1.62 -14.08
CA LYS A 36 6.12 2.96 -13.87
C LYS A 36 7.41 2.94 -13.07
N SER A 37 7.48 2.10 -12.04
CA SER A 37 8.70 1.90 -11.26
C SER A 37 9.82 1.32 -12.12
N GLU A 38 9.53 0.31 -12.93
CA GLU A 38 10.46 -0.27 -13.91
C GLU A 38 10.89 0.77 -14.93
N GLN A 39 9.95 1.54 -15.50
CA GLN A 39 10.27 2.61 -16.45
C GLN A 39 11.23 3.64 -15.85
N LEU A 40 10.96 4.11 -14.62
CA LEU A 40 11.86 5.01 -13.92
C LEU A 40 13.24 4.35 -13.75
N PHE A 41 13.31 3.10 -13.29
CA PHE A 41 14.61 2.43 -13.13
C PHE A 41 15.35 2.24 -14.47
N TRP A 42 14.66 1.97 -15.57
CA TRP A 42 15.28 1.90 -16.89
C TRP A 42 15.83 3.25 -17.35
N GLU A 43 15.06 4.33 -17.18
CA GLU A 43 15.53 5.70 -17.48
C GLU A 43 16.75 6.07 -16.64
N MET A 44 16.75 5.69 -15.36
CA MET A 44 17.87 5.92 -14.45
C MET A 44 19.12 5.13 -14.87
N MET A 45 18.94 3.90 -15.35
CA MET A 45 20.03 3.04 -15.81
C MET A 45 20.61 3.52 -17.13
N ASP A 46 19.78 4.06 -18.02
CA ASP A 46 20.19 4.70 -19.29
C ASP A 46 21.02 5.97 -19.00
N GLU A 47 20.56 6.82 -18.07
CA GLU A 47 21.26 8.03 -17.64
C GLU A 47 22.62 7.71 -16.97
N VAL A 48 22.71 6.59 -16.24
CA VAL A 48 23.96 6.07 -15.66
C VAL A 48 24.90 5.44 -16.70
N HIS A 49 24.34 4.90 -17.80
CA HIS A 49 25.10 4.27 -18.89
C HIS A 49 25.85 5.31 -19.74
N ASP A 50 25.27 6.49 -19.94
CA ASP A 50 25.86 7.58 -20.73
C ASP A 50 27.06 8.26 -20.03
N ASP A 51 27.17 8.14 -18.70
CA ASP A 51 28.23 8.79 -17.90
C ASP A 51 29.54 7.96 -17.79
N ASP A 52 29.76 6.93 -18.62
CA ASP A 52 31.01 6.14 -18.70
C ASP A 52 31.33 5.32 -17.42
N HIS A 53 30.36 5.13 -16.51
CA HIS A 53 30.61 4.51 -15.19
C HIS A 53 30.22 3.02 -15.07
N PHE A 54 29.45 2.48 -16.00
CA PHE A 54 28.99 1.08 -16.01
C PHE A 54 28.76 0.57 -17.44
N ASP A 55 29.81 0.09 -18.10
CA ASP A 55 29.75 -0.31 -19.52
C ASP A 55 28.85 -1.53 -19.82
N ASP A 56 28.42 -2.31 -18.82
CA ASP A 56 27.65 -3.54 -19.03
C ASP A 56 26.67 -3.82 -17.86
N LEU A 57 25.52 -3.15 -17.84
CA LEU A 57 24.41 -3.46 -16.93
C LEU A 57 23.53 -4.58 -17.50
N ASP A 58 24.10 -5.78 -17.68
CA ASP A 58 23.37 -6.98 -18.11
C ASP A 58 23.29 -8.01 -16.98
N GLY A 59 22.08 -8.31 -16.50
CA GLY A 59 21.82 -9.32 -15.47
C GLY A 59 20.84 -8.90 -14.37
N PRO A 60 20.51 -9.82 -13.44
CA PRO A 60 19.56 -9.56 -12.37
C PRO A 60 20.07 -8.52 -11.36
N LEU A 61 19.25 -7.49 -11.14
CA LEU A 61 19.51 -6.36 -10.26
C LEU A 61 18.74 -6.52 -8.94
N TRP A 62 19.41 -6.22 -7.84
CA TRP A 62 18.80 -6.05 -6.54
C TRP A 62 18.56 -4.56 -6.31
N ILE A 63 17.32 -4.18 -6.00
CA ILE A 63 16.93 -2.78 -5.82
C ILE A 63 16.39 -2.59 -4.42
N GLN A 64 16.90 -1.56 -3.74
CA GLN A 64 16.43 -1.13 -2.43
C GLN A 64 16.07 0.36 -2.50
N VAL A 65 14.86 0.71 -2.07
CA VAL A 65 14.34 2.08 -2.14
C VAL A 65 14.05 2.59 -0.73
N HIS A 66 14.54 3.78 -0.41
CA HIS A 66 14.25 4.50 0.83
C HIS A 66 13.54 5.82 0.53
N ALA A 67 12.37 6.00 1.13
CA ALA A 67 11.67 7.28 1.12
C ALA A 67 12.37 8.28 2.05
N MET A 68 12.67 9.48 1.55
CA MET A 68 13.21 10.59 2.33
C MET A 68 12.24 11.78 2.31
N GLU A 69 12.44 12.77 3.20
CA GLU A 69 11.59 13.98 3.27
C GLU A 69 11.62 14.81 1.98
N LYS A 70 12.69 14.70 1.16
CA LYS A 70 12.90 15.54 -0.02
C LYS A 70 13.07 14.75 -1.33
N GLY A 71 12.84 13.44 -1.30
CA GLY A 71 13.06 12.59 -2.47
C GLY A 71 13.28 11.14 -2.07
N LEU A 72 13.99 10.41 -2.93
CA LEU A 72 14.25 8.99 -2.84
C LEU A 72 15.71 8.67 -2.92
N GLU A 73 16.11 7.76 -2.05
CA GLU A 73 17.39 7.10 -2.12
C GLU A 73 17.17 5.70 -2.65
N VAL A 74 17.71 5.42 -3.83
CA VAL A 74 17.67 4.11 -4.48
C VAL A 74 19.07 3.51 -4.44
N ILE A 75 19.20 2.28 -3.98
CA ILE A 75 20.44 1.51 -4.01
C ILE A 75 20.23 0.33 -4.96
N VAL A 76 21.03 0.26 -6.01
CA VAL A 76 20.98 -0.81 -7.00
C VAL A 76 22.26 -1.63 -6.87
N THR A 77 22.13 -2.94 -6.70
CA THR A 77 23.24 -3.89 -6.59
C THR A 77 23.14 -4.99 -7.64
N ARG A 78 24.19 -5.18 -8.44
CA ARG A 78 24.33 -6.29 -9.36
C ARG A 78 24.60 -7.59 -8.60
N THR A 79 23.83 -8.62 -8.92
CA THR A 79 24.13 -9.97 -8.46
C THR A 79 25.05 -10.66 -9.48
N GLU A 80 26.28 -11.00 -9.05
CA GLU A 80 27.18 -11.79 -9.91
C GLU A 80 26.79 -13.26 -9.83
N MET A 81 26.05 -13.75 -10.82
CA MET A 81 25.96 -15.19 -11.02
C MET A 81 27.33 -15.70 -11.46
N THR A 82 28.06 -16.30 -10.53
CA THR A 82 29.31 -16.99 -10.84
C THR A 82 29.04 -18.06 -11.92
N LYS A 83 29.58 -17.82 -13.12
CA LYS A 83 29.63 -18.83 -14.19
C LYS A 83 30.57 -19.95 -13.72
N GLY A 84 30.03 -20.96 -13.05
CA GLY A 84 30.80 -22.06 -12.46
C GLY A 84 30.01 -23.36 -12.52
N ASN A 85 30.22 -24.09 -13.60
CA ASN A 85 29.74 -25.43 -13.92
C ASN A 85 29.87 -26.44 -12.75
N ASP A 86 28.78 -26.74 -12.05
CA ASP A 86 28.56 -28.08 -11.50
C ASP A 86 27.07 -28.39 -11.28
N ARG A 87 26.68 -29.58 -11.70
CA ARG A 87 25.32 -30.11 -11.62
C ARG A 87 25.04 -30.51 -10.19
N SER A 88 24.30 -29.68 -9.45
CA SER A 88 23.53 -30.16 -8.32
C SER A 88 22.26 -29.34 -8.23
N GLU A 89 21.15 -29.95 -8.62
CA GLU A 89 19.80 -29.48 -8.31
C GLU A 89 19.69 -29.35 -6.79
N SER A 90 19.92 -28.14 -6.32
CA SER A 90 19.52 -27.71 -4.99
C SER A 90 18.60 -26.55 -5.28
N SER A 91 17.31 -26.83 -5.33
CA SER A 91 16.23 -25.85 -5.30
C SER A 91 16.49 -24.91 -4.13
N PHE A 92 17.07 -23.75 -4.43
CA PHE A 92 17.11 -22.62 -3.50
C PHE A 92 15.70 -22.02 -3.51
N GLU A 93 14.84 -22.55 -2.64
CA GLU A 93 13.68 -21.82 -2.15
C GLU A 93 14.22 -20.59 -1.40
N LEU A 94 14.21 -19.44 -2.08
CA LEU A 94 14.42 -18.15 -1.45
C LEU A 94 13.20 -17.91 -0.56
N GLU A 95 13.28 -18.38 0.69
CA GLU A 95 12.36 -18.01 1.73
C GLU A 95 12.52 -16.50 1.96
N ASP A 96 11.59 -15.75 1.39
CA ASP A 96 11.48 -14.30 1.45
C ASP A 96 11.59 -13.80 2.90
N GLN A 97 12.71 -13.16 3.21
CA GLN A 97 12.94 -12.56 4.53
C GLN A 97 12.27 -11.19 4.67
N SER A 98 11.69 -10.62 3.59
CA SER A 98 10.90 -9.40 3.70
C SER A 98 9.60 -9.66 4.49
N GLY A 99 8.99 -10.83 4.33
CA GLY A 99 7.84 -11.28 5.12
C GLY A 99 8.07 -11.45 6.63
N LYS A 100 9.32 -11.48 7.13
CA LYS A 100 9.60 -11.56 8.58
C LYS A 100 9.67 -10.19 9.26
N ILE A 101 10.03 -9.13 8.53
CA ILE A 101 10.06 -7.77 9.09
C ILE A 101 8.63 -7.24 9.30
N PHE A 102 7.67 -7.66 8.46
CA PHE A 102 6.25 -7.34 8.61
C PHE A 102 5.50 -8.24 9.63
N LYS A 103 6.01 -9.43 9.95
CA LYS A 103 5.36 -10.37 10.89
C LYS A 103 5.41 -9.94 12.37
N ASN A 104 6.31 -9.05 12.76
CA ASN A 104 6.44 -8.65 14.17
C ASN A 104 5.62 -7.40 14.57
N GLY A 105 4.97 -6.73 13.60
CA GLY A 105 4.26 -5.47 13.83
C GLY A 105 2.74 -5.56 13.89
N VAL A 106 2.12 -6.63 13.37
CA VAL A 106 0.66 -6.75 13.27
C VAL A 106 0.24 -8.09 13.84
N SER A 107 -0.07 -8.10 15.13
CA SER A 107 -0.55 -9.30 15.82
C SER A 107 -2.04 -9.20 16.11
N SER A 108 -2.76 -10.21 15.60
CA SER A 108 -3.87 -10.91 16.26
C SER A 108 -5.33 -10.59 15.90
N SER A 109 -5.69 -10.28 14.65
CA SER A 109 -7.12 -10.38 14.24
C SER A 109 -7.38 -10.86 12.82
N ILE A 110 -6.36 -11.04 11.99
CA ILE A 110 -6.54 -11.50 10.60
C ILE A 110 -6.20 -12.98 10.55
N GLY A 111 -7.15 -13.77 10.05
CA GLY A 111 -6.98 -15.22 9.93
C GLY A 111 -5.81 -15.58 9.01
N PRO A 112 -5.15 -16.73 9.26
CA PRO A 112 -3.93 -17.14 8.54
C PRO A 112 -4.11 -17.38 7.03
N HIS A 113 -5.34 -17.33 6.50
CA HIS A 113 -5.65 -17.61 5.09
C HIS A 113 -5.84 -16.38 4.21
N GLU A 114 -5.81 -15.15 4.74
CA GLU A 114 -5.91 -13.92 3.90
C GLU A 114 -4.56 -13.22 3.69
N PHE A 115 -3.51 -13.66 4.38
CA PHE A 115 -2.15 -13.11 4.26
C PHE A 115 -1.25 -13.85 3.25
N GLU A 116 -1.60 -15.07 2.84
CA GLU A 116 -0.81 -15.82 1.85
C GLU A 116 -1.02 -15.30 0.42
N ASP A 117 -2.11 -14.55 0.17
CA ASP A 117 -2.44 -13.97 -1.14
C ASP A 117 -1.92 -12.52 -1.32
N PHE A 118 -1.16 -11.97 -0.37
CA PHE A 118 -0.58 -10.62 -0.48
C PHE A 118 0.31 -10.39 -1.74
N PRO A 119 1.04 -11.39 -2.27
CA PRO A 119 1.74 -11.26 -3.55
C PRO A 119 0.78 -11.21 -4.75
N ASN A 120 -0.40 -11.85 -4.66
CA ASN A 120 -1.45 -11.76 -5.68
C ASN A 120 -2.17 -10.40 -5.65
N TYR A 121 -2.19 -9.71 -4.49
CA TYR A 121 -2.77 -8.37 -4.36
C TYR A 121 -2.02 -7.28 -5.16
N MET A 122 -0.75 -7.50 -5.54
CA MET A 122 0.01 -6.53 -6.35
C MET A 122 -0.42 -6.52 -7.82
N ASP A 123 -0.94 -7.64 -8.35
CA ASP A 123 -1.55 -7.70 -9.69
C ASP A 123 -3.00 -7.18 -9.69
N ASP A 124 -3.70 -7.21 -8.54
CA ASP A 124 -5.10 -6.79 -8.35
C ASP A 124 -5.27 -5.33 -7.87
N LEU A 125 -4.20 -4.53 -7.82
CA LEU A 125 -4.28 -3.10 -7.44
C LEU A 125 -5.16 -2.25 -8.38
N GLU A 126 -5.51 -2.77 -9.57
CA GLU A 126 -6.45 -2.14 -10.49
C GLU A 126 -7.92 -2.18 -10.02
N GLU A 127 -8.29 -2.99 -9.01
CA GLU A 127 -9.70 -3.13 -8.55
C GLU A 127 -9.88 -3.05 -7.02
N LEU A 128 -9.26 -2.07 -6.34
CA LEU A 128 -9.66 -1.78 -4.96
C LEU A 128 -11.11 -1.24 -4.91
N PRO A 129 -12.00 -1.81 -4.07
CA PRO A 129 -13.36 -1.31 -3.98
C PRO A 129 -13.37 0.09 -3.36
N SER A 130 -14.19 1.00 -3.90
CA SER A 130 -14.41 2.32 -3.32
C SER A 130 -15.17 2.25 -2.00
N ASP A 131 -15.99 1.21 -1.81
CA ASP A 131 -16.87 1.06 -0.67
C ASP A 131 -16.43 -0.07 0.26
N TYR A 132 -16.25 0.28 1.53
CA TYR A 132 -15.94 -0.67 2.60
C TYR A 132 -17.05 -0.66 3.65
N THR A 133 -17.58 -1.83 3.96
CA THR A 133 -18.63 -2.01 4.96
C THR A 133 -18.07 -2.72 6.19
N PHE A 134 -18.35 -2.13 7.35
CA PHE A 134 -17.96 -2.64 8.66
C PHE A 134 -19.20 -2.88 9.52
N VAL A 135 -19.12 -3.86 10.41
CA VAL A 135 -20.22 -4.25 11.30
C VAL A 135 -19.83 -4.08 12.76
N PHE A 136 -20.79 -3.57 13.54
CA PHE A 136 -20.72 -3.40 14.98
C PHE A 136 -21.91 -4.09 15.63
N GLU A 137 -21.65 -4.83 16.71
CA GLU A 137 -22.70 -5.46 17.51
C GLU A 137 -23.48 -4.42 18.34
N ASN A 138 -22.77 -3.44 18.93
CA ASN A 138 -23.39 -2.37 19.71
C ASN A 138 -23.13 -1.00 19.08
N PHE A 139 -24.10 -0.09 19.23
CA PHE A 139 -23.96 1.29 18.78
C PHE A 139 -22.84 2.03 19.51
N ASP A 140 -22.67 1.78 20.81
CA ASP A 140 -21.69 2.50 21.63
C ASP A 140 -20.24 2.26 21.16
N ASP A 141 -19.97 1.13 20.50
CA ASP A 141 -18.66 0.78 19.96
C ASP A 141 -18.25 1.69 18.78
N LEU A 142 -19.20 2.37 18.13
CA LEU A 142 -18.95 3.36 17.07
C LEU A 142 -18.42 4.69 17.61
N LEU A 143 -18.77 5.07 18.85
CA LEU A 143 -18.49 6.40 19.38
C LEU A 143 -16.98 6.67 19.57
N PRO A 144 -16.18 5.73 20.11
CA PRO A 144 -14.72 5.89 20.17
C PRO A 144 -14.08 6.01 18.79
N LEU A 145 -14.58 5.26 17.80
CA LEU A 145 -14.11 5.35 16.42
C LEU A 145 -14.41 6.73 15.83
N ALA A 146 -15.64 7.23 15.97
CA ALA A 146 -16.04 8.54 15.48
C ALA A 146 -15.12 9.67 16.02
N LYS A 147 -14.76 9.60 17.30
CA LYS A 147 -13.83 10.57 17.93
C LYS A 147 -12.41 10.51 17.36
N LYS A 148 -11.92 9.32 16.98
CA LYS A 148 -10.63 9.18 16.28
C LYS A 148 -10.71 9.69 14.83
N MET A 149 -11.86 9.54 14.19
CA MET A 149 -12.07 9.85 12.78
C MET A 149 -12.41 11.31 12.47
N ASP A 150 -12.66 12.14 13.48
CA ASP A 150 -13.03 13.57 13.36
C ASP A 150 -12.12 14.40 12.44
N LYS A 151 -10.84 14.01 12.33
CA LYS A 151 -9.83 14.71 11.52
C LYS A 151 -9.68 14.17 10.09
N LYS A 152 -10.29 13.05 9.77
CA LYS A 152 -10.19 12.38 8.47
C LYS A 152 -11.54 12.51 7.76
N ILE A 153 -11.63 13.42 6.80
CA ILE A 153 -12.84 13.58 5.99
C ILE A 153 -12.96 12.35 5.10
N THR A 154 -13.86 11.44 5.45
CA THR A 154 -14.19 10.27 4.64
C THR A 154 -15.70 10.18 4.53
N GLN A 155 -16.19 10.06 3.30
CA GLN A 155 -17.62 9.94 3.05
C GLN A 155 -18.11 8.66 3.75
N SER A 156 -19.03 8.81 4.69
CA SER A 156 -19.43 7.73 5.57
C SER A 156 -20.92 7.77 5.86
N SER A 157 -21.51 6.59 5.99
CA SER A 157 -22.93 6.38 6.21
C SER A 157 -23.16 5.26 7.22
N LEU A 158 -24.24 5.35 7.99
CA LEU A 158 -24.55 4.42 9.07
C LEU A 158 -25.96 3.86 8.92
N TYR A 159 -26.06 2.53 9.01
CA TYR A 159 -27.29 1.77 8.84
C TYR A 159 -27.50 0.79 10.00
N TYR A 160 -28.74 0.36 10.16
CA TYR A 160 -29.14 -0.70 11.07
C TYR A 160 -29.83 -1.82 10.30
N TYR A 161 -29.34 -3.04 10.44
CA TYR A 161 -29.82 -4.21 9.71
C TYR A 161 -29.54 -5.49 10.51
N GLU A 162 -30.45 -6.46 10.49
CA GLU A 162 -30.29 -7.75 11.19
C GLU A 162 -29.77 -7.61 12.65
N ASP A 163 -30.37 -6.69 13.42
CA ASP A 163 -30.00 -6.38 14.81
C ASP A 163 -28.56 -5.86 15.03
N LYS A 164 -27.88 -5.43 13.96
CA LYS A 164 -26.50 -4.90 13.99
C LYS A 164 -26.39 -3.54 13.32
N TYR A 165 -25.30 -2.84 13.63
CA TYR A 165 -24.98 -1.54 13.03
C TYR A 165 -23.93 -1.71 11.95
N TYR A 166 -24.18 -1.10 10.79
CA TYR A 166 -23.31 -1.16 9.63
C TYR A 166 -22.82 0.22 9.27
N LEU A 167 -21.50 0.40 9.33
CA LEU A 167 -20.82 1.61 8.88
C LEU A 167 -20.28 1.35 7.48
N ASN A 168 -20.69 2.16 6.51
CA ASN A 168 -20.07 2.19 5.20
C ASN A 168 -19.16 3.42 5.10
N VAL A 169 -17.99 3.20 4.51
CA VAL A 169 -16.98 4.21 4.26
C VAL A 169 -16.62 4.13 2.79
N HIS A 170 -16.78 5.26 2.12
CA HIS A 170 -16.52 5.43 0.70
C HIS A 170 -15.22 6.24 0.51
N PHE A 171 -14.29 5.67 -0.25
CA PHE A 171 -13.03 6.31 -0.64
C PHE A 171 -13.08 6.69 -2.11
N ASN A 172 -12.63 7.91 -2.39
CA ASN A 172 -12.44 8.38 -3.74
C ASN A 172 -10.96 8.28 -4.08
N PHE A 173 -10.57 7.27 -4.84
CA PHE A 173 -9.17 7.03 -5.23
C PHE A 173 -8.57 8.14 -6.11
N ASP A 174 -9.39 8.96 -6.78
CA ASP A 174 -8.91 10.13 -7.52
C ASP A 174 -8.48 11.27 -6.57
N MET A 175 -9.01 11.28 -5.35
CA MET A 175 -8.82 12.36 -4.37
C MET A 175 -8.07 11.91 -3.11
N ASN A 176 -7.95 10.60 -2.88
CA ASN A 176 -7.38 10.03 -1.67
C ASN A 176 -6.13 9.22 -2.01
N GLU A 177 -5.01 9.59 -1.39
CA GLU A 177 -3.77 8.80 -1.45
C GLU A 177 -4.00 7.40 -0.87
N LEU A 178 -3.47 6.37 -1.52
CA LEU A 178 -3.63 4.98 -1.09
C LEU A 178 -3.13 4.77 0.36
N VAL A 179 -2.03 5.42 0.73
CA VAL A 179 -1.51 5.39 2.11
C VAL A 179 -2.56 5.90 3.11
N SER A 180 -3.26 6.99 2.79
CA SER A 180 -4.32 7.55 3.63
C SER A 180 -5.51 6.59 3.76
N ILE A 181 -5.86 5.89 2.67
CA ILE A 181 -6.91 4.86 2.66
C ILE A 181 -6.52 3.72 3.60
N LEU A 182 -5.31 3.17 3.45
CA LEU A 182 -4.80 2.08 4.28
C LEU A 182 -4.72 2.48 5.76
N ASP A 183 -4.21 3.68 6.08
CA ASP A 183 -4.19 4.20 7.43
C ASP A 183 -5.59 4.31 8.03
N THR A 184 -6.58 4.69 7.21
CA THR A 184 -7.97 4.82 7.65
C THR A 184 -8.59 3.46 7.90
N LEU A 185 -8.42 2.52 6.97
CA LEU A 185 -8.87 1.13 7.13
C LEU A 185 -8.23 0.46 8.35
N SER A 186 -6.94 0.72 8.60
CA SER A 186 -6.23 0.20 9.77
C SER A 186 -6.85 0.70 11.06
N VAL A 187 -7.16 2.00 11.16
CA VAL A 187 -7.81 2.56 12.36
C VAL A 187 -9.21 1.97 12.55
N ILE A 188 -10.02 1.87 11.50
CA ILE A 188 -11.39 1.33 11.60
C ILE A 188 -11.36 -0.14 12.05
N SER A 189 -10.41 -0.92 11.54
CA SER A 189 -10.27 -2.35 11.85
C SER A 189 -9.91 -2.63 13.32
N GLU A 190 -9.43 -1.63 14.07
CA GLU A 190 -9.26 -1.76 15.53
C GLU A 190 -10.59 -1.81 16.29
N PHE A 191 -11.65 -1.22 15.72
CA PHE A 191 -12.96 -1.06 16.36
C PHE A 191 -14.05 -1.94 15.75
N ALA A 192 -13.85 -2.37 14.51
CA ALA A 192 -14.90 -2.96 13.70
C ALA A 192 -14.40 -4.17 12.91
N ASN A 193 -15.30 -5.12 12.66
CA ASN A 193 -15.02 -6.21 11.74
C ASN A 193 -15.53 -5.84 10.34
N LYS A 194 -14.74 -6.16 9.31
CA LYS A 194 -15.18 -6.07 7.92
C LYS A 194 -16.30 -7.09 7.69
N THR A 195 -17.25 -6.77 6.83
CA THR A 195 -18.31 -7.70 6.40
C THR A 195 -18.28 -7.91 4.90
N ASN A 196 -18.70 -9.09 4.46
CA ASN A 196 -18.90 -9.42 3.05
C ASN A 196 -20.26 -8.94 2.52
N LYS A 197 -21.13 -8.37 3.37
CA LYS A 197 -22.39 -7.78 2.93
C LYS A 197 -22.11 -6.49 2.17
N THR A 198 -22.63 -6.40 0.95
CA THR A 198 -22.50 -5.19 0.14
C THR A 198 -23.38 -4.08 0.70
N ILE A 199 -22.95 -2.83 0.50
CA ILE A 199 -23.72 -1.65 0.90
C ILE A 199 -25.12 -1.65 0.25
N HIS A 200 -25.24 -2.10 -1.00
CA HIS A 200 -26.51 -2.18 -1.72
C HIS A 200 -27.58 -3.02 -1.00
N ILE A 201 -27.20 -4.18 -0.45
CA ILE A 201 -28.12 -5.04 0.33
C ILE A 201 -28.59 -4.29 1.58
N ILE A 202 -27.68 -3.59 2.25
CA ILE A 202 -27.99 -2.87 3.49
C ILE A 202 -28.87 -1.64 3.20
N GLN A 203 -28.65 -0.95 2.08
CA GLN A 203 -29.50 0.17 1.66
C GLN A 203 -30.90 -0.27 1.24
N GLU A 204 -31.03 -1.47 0.64
CA GLU A 204 -32.32 -1.99 0.18
C GLU A 204 -33.16 -2.57 1.33
N TYR A 205 -32.53 -3.29 2.27
CA TYR A 205 -33.24 -4.04 3.32
C TYR A 205 -33.03 -3.50 4.74
N GLY A 206 -32.05 -2.64 4.94
CA GLY A 206 -31.72 -2.02 6.23
C GLY A 206 -32.43 -0.69 6.44
N LYS A 207 -32.27 -0.16 7.66
CA LYS A 207 -32.73 1.17 8.03
C LYS A 207 -31.54 2.12 8.05
N GLU A 208 -31.61 3.17 7.25
CA GLU A 208 -30.66 4.27 7.34
C GLU A 208 -30.80 5.02 8.67
N ILE A 209 -29.67 5.21 9.36
CA ILE A 209 -29.58 6.04 10.57
C ILE A 209 -28.98 7.40 10.21
N ILE A 210 -27.86 7.40 9.47
CA ILE A 210 -27.16 8.61 9.04
C ILE A 210 -26.74 8.43 7.58
N ALA A 211 -27.25 9.28 6.70
CA ALA A 211 -27.02 9.18 5.25
C ALA A 211 -25.60 9.61 4.84
N ASN A 212 -25.07 10.66 5.47
CA ASN A 212 -23.80 11.28 5.10
C ASN A 212 -23.06 11.74 6.36
N ASP A 213 -21.73 11.79 6.27
CA ASP A 213 -20.83 12.28 7.31
C ASP A 213 -21.10 11.63 8.68
N ALA A 214 -21.28 10.31 8.69
CA ALA A 214 -21.63 9.55 9.90
C ALA A 214 -20.74 9.88 11.09
N PHE A 215 -19.42 10.00 10.89
CA PHE A 215 -18.49 10.36 11.97
C PHE A 215 -18.76 11.76 12.55
N GLN A 216 -19.04 12.77 11.72
CA GLN A 216 -19.31 14.13 12.17
C GLN A 216 -20.63 14.21 12.94
N GLU A 217 -21.68 13.57 12.43
CA GLU A 217 -22.98 13.61 13.08
C GLU A 217 -22.95 12.82 14.40
N LEU A 218 -22.21 11.71 14.48
CA LEU A 218 -21.97 11.02 15.75
C LEU A 218 -21.24 11.91 16.77
N ASN A 219 -20.14 12.58 16.39
CA ASN A 219 -19.38 13.46 17.30
C ASN A 219 -20.17 14.71 17.74
N LYS A 220 -21.11 15.17 16.92
CA LYS A 220 -21.95 16.32 17.24
C LYS A 220 -23.01 15.99 18.28
N HIS A 221 -23.47 14.74 18.32
CA HIS A 221 -24.56 14.29 19.17
C HIS A 221 -24.11 13.51 20.43
N PHE A 222 -22.86 13.01 20.50
CA PHE A 222 -22.31 12.14 21.55
C PHE A 222 -20.83 12.42 21.88
#